data_AF-A0A6L9MTM8-F1
#
_entry.id   AF-A0A6L9MTM8-F1
#
_cell.length_a   1.000
_cell.length_b   1.000
_cell.length_c   1.000
_cell.angle_alpha   90.00
_cell.angle_beta   90.00
_cell.angle_gamma   90.00
#
_symmetry.space_group_name_H-M   'P 1'
#
loop_
_entity.id
_entity.type
_entity.pdbx_description
1 polymer ?
#
loop_
_entity_poly.entity_id
_entity_poly.type
_entity_poly.pdbx_seq_one_letter_code
_entity_poly.pdbx_strand_id
1 'polypeptide(L)'
;MSEFPSKRTFDIETYQNCILVTLRGHWDTATNISYLGELTTTLQKRNGKPFHLLVDIRAWSTPDSEIDSRIRQPIQLDRRNQLSELWLEDENTNADHIAKKYFVNEAFVLERTQDAGVFLGLASERVEPSTMAYVKSWVHAATP
;
A
#
# COMPACT_ATOMS: atom_id res chain seq x y z
N MET A 1 -18.51 -4.78 -28.80
CA MET A 1 -18.31 -4.11 -27.50
C MET A 1 -17.35 -4.98 -26.73
N SER A 2 -16.07 -4.60 -26.69
CA SER A 2 -15.07 -5.37 -25.95
C SER A 2 -15.17 -4.97 -24.48
N GLU A 3 -15.70 -5.87 -23.66
CA GLU A 3 -15.61 -5.77 -22.21
C GLU A 3 -14.14 -5.96 -21.83
N PHE A 4 -13.42 -4.85 -21.66
CA PHE A 4 -12.18 -4.90 -20.89
C PHE A 4 -12.61 -5.24 -19.45
N PRO A 5 -12.08 -6.32 -18.84
CA PRO A 5 -12.32 -6.55 -17.42
C PRO A 5 -11.90 -5.27 -16.69
N SER A 6 -12.76 -4.73 -15.82
CA SER A 6 -12.40 -3.57 -15.02
C SER A 6 -11.13 -3.94 -14.25
N LYS A 7 -9.98 -3.41 -14.69
CA LYS A 7 -8.69 -3.65 -14.02
C LYS A 7 -8.89 -3.06 -12.62
N ARG A 8 -8.93 -3.89 -11.58
CA ARG A 8 -9.11 -3.43 -10.21
C ARG A 8 -8.06 -2.34 -9.93
N THR A 9 -8.52 -1.23 -9.37
CA THR A 9 -7.68 -0.06 -9.05
C THR A 9 -6.84 -0.29 -7.80
N PHE A 10 -7.12 -1.35 -7.04
CA PHE A 10 -6.25 -1.86 -6.00
C PHE A 10 -6.33 -3.38 -5.85
N ASP A 11 -5.30 -3.95 -5.25
CA ASP A 11 -5.29 -5.34 -4.78
C ASP A 11 -4.56 -5.42 -3.43
N ILE A 12 -5.05 -6.28 -2.53
CA ILE A 12 -4.46 -6.51 -1.20
C ILE A 12 -4.27 -8.02 -1.02
N GLU A 13 -3.02 -8.44 -0.91
CA GLU A 13 -2.64 -9.83 -0.70
C GLU A 13 -1.99 -9.99 0.68
N THR A 14 -2.20 -11.16 1.29
CA THR A 14 -1.45 -11.54 2.50
C THR A 14 -0.60 -12.76 2.20
N TYR A 15 0.69 -12.65 2.45
CA TYR A 15 1.63 -13.76 2.32
C TYR A 15 2.54 -13.81 3.53
N GLN A 16 2.46 -14.88 4.32
CA GLN A 16 3.21 -15.03 5.57
C GLN A 16 3.00 -13.84 6.54
N ASN A 17 4.07 -13.13 6.90
CA ASN A 17 4.04 -11.93 7.74
C ASN A 17 3.93 -10.63 6.93
N CYS A 18 3.64 -10.69 5.63
CA CYS A 18 3.52 -9.53 4.77
C CYS A 18 2.07 -9.28 4.37
N ILE A 19 1.72 -8.01 4.30
CA ILE A 19 0.58 -7.50 3.55
C ILE A 19 1.16 -6.77 2.34
N LEU A 20 0.78 -7.20 1.14
CA LEU A 20 1.22 -6.63 -0.13
C LEU A 20 0.05 -5.86 -0.73
N VAL A 21 0.30 -4.61 -1.10
CA VAL A 21 -0.73 -3.69 -1.56
C VAL A 21 -0.33 -3.09 -2.89
N THR A 22 -1.15 -3.28 -3.91
CA THR A 22 -0.94 -2.68 -5.23
C THR A 22 -1.99 -1.60 -5.45
N LEU A 23 -1.58 -0.35 -5.69
CA LEU A 23 -2.50 0.76 -5.97
C LEU A 23 -2.28 1.28 -7.38
N ARG A 24 -3.35 1.43 -8.17
CA ARG A 24 -3.28 1.85 -9.58
C ARG A 24 -4.38 2.82 -9.96
N GLY A 25 -4.06 3.69 -10.91
CA GLY A 25 -5.02 4.58 -11.56
C GLY A 25 -5.39 5.79 -10.72
N HIS A 26 -6.40 6.52 -11.20
CA HIS A 26 -6.92 7.72 -10.55
C HIS A 26 -8.09 7.36 -9.64
N TRP A 27 -7.94 7.61 -8.34
CA TRP A 27 -8.93 7.22 -7.34
C TRP A 27 -9.82 8.38 -6.94
N ASP A 28 -11.12 8.14 -7.00
CA ASP A 28 -12.12 8.97 -6.34
C ASP A 28 -12.31 8.59 -4.86
N THR A 29 -13.16 9.35 -4.16
CA THR A 29 -13.49 9.12 -2.75
C THR A 29 -14.07 7.72 -2.52
N ALA A 30 -14.87 7.20 -3.45
CA ALA A 30 -15.50 5.89 -3.33
C ALA A 30 -14.45 4.76 -3.37
N THR A 31 -13.52 4.82 -4.32
CA THR A 31 -12.41 3.87 -4.45
C THR A 31 -11.54 3.88 -3.18
N ASN A 32 -11.26 5.07 -2.65
CA ASN A 32 -10.50 5.21 -1.41
C ASN A 32 -11.22 4.59 -0.20
N ILE A 33 -12.54 4.75 -0.08
CA ILE A 33 -13.34 4.12 0.98
C ILE A 33 -13.31 2.60 0.85
N SER A 34 -13.48 2.06 -0.36
CA SER A 34 -13.42 0.62 -0.61
C SER A 34 -12.07 0.02 -0.22
N TYR A 35 -10.97 0.65 -0.64
CA TYR A 35 -9.62 0.25 -0.27
C TYR A 35 -9.42 0.25 1.26
N LEU A 36 -9.80 1.33 1.94
CA LEU A 36 -9.62 1.43 3.39
C LEU A 36 -10.46 0.40 4.16
N GLY A 37 -11.66 0.06 3.65
CA GLY A 37 -12.50 -1.01 4.21
C GLY A 37 -11.85 -2.40 4.08
N GLU A 38 -11.28 -2.71 2.92
CA GLU A 38 -10.60 -3.99 2.68
C GLU A 38 -9.28 -4.09 3.46
N LEU A 39 -8.51 -3.00 3.54
CA LEU A 39 -7.31 -2.95 4.36
C LEU A 39 -7.64 -3.14 5.84
N THR A 40 -8.67 -2.45 6.37
CA THR A 40 -9.13 -2.63 7.76
C THR A 40 -9.49 -4.08 8.04
N THR A 41 -10.25 -4.71 7.14
CA THR A 41 -10.63 -6.13 7.26
C THR A 41 -9.40 -7.04 7.25
N THR A 42 -8.40 -6.73 6.42
CA THR A 42 -7.15 -7.49 6.31
C THR A 42 -6.30 -7.36 7.57
N LEU A 43 -6.18 -6.16 8.12
CA LEU A 43 -5.50 -5.90 9.39
C LEU A 43 -6.17 -6.66 10.55
N GLN A 44 -7.50 -6.64 10.64
CA GLN A 44 -8.23 -7.38 11.67
C GLN A 44 -7.98 -8.90 11.59
N LYS A 45 -7.91 -9.46 10.37
CA LYS A 45 -7.60 -10.89 10.16
C LYS A 45 -6.20 -11.29 10.61
N ARG A 46 -5.26 -10.36 10.78
CA ARG A 46 -3.94 -10.64 11.38
C ARG A 46 -4.05 -11.06 12.84
N ASN A 47 -5.14 -10.71 13.53
CA ASN A 47 -5.41 -11.06 14.92
C ASN A 47 -4.21 -10.77 15.84
N GLY A 48 -3.67 -9.55 15.71
CA GLY A 48 -2.53 -9.09 16.50
C GLY A 48 -1.15 -9.59 16.07
N LYS A 49 -1.04 -10.45 15.05
CA LYS A 49 0.27 -10.95 14.57
C LYS A 49 1.07 -9.83 13.90
N PRO A 50 2.36 -9.64 14.26
CA PRO A 50 3.22 -8.64 13.65
C PRO A 50 3.33 -8.80 12.13
N PHE A 51 3.44 -7.68 11.41
CA PHE A 51 3.50 -7.72 9.95
C PHE A 51 4.30 -6.56 9.33
N HIS A 52 4.77 -6.78 8.11
CA HIS A 52 5.32 -5.75 7.23
C HIS A 52 4.28 -5.38 6.18
N LEU A 53 4.15 -4.08 5.88
CA LEU A 53 3.31 -3.59 4.80
C LEU A 53 4.20 -3.18 3.63
N LEU A 54 4.05 -3.85 2.49
CA LEU A 54 4.76 -3.53 1.26
C LEU A 54 3.75 -2.97 0.26
N VAL A 55 3.98 -1.75 -0.20
CA VAL A 55 3.02 -1.02 -1.02
C VAL A 55 3.68 -0.64 -2.34
N ASP A 56 3.08 -1.04 -3.45
CA ASP A 56 3.42 -0.53 -4.77
C ASP A 56 2.36 0.51 -5.17
N ILE A 57 2.76 1.77 -5.16
CA ILE A 57 1.90 2.93 -5.44
C ILE A 57 2.19 3.57 -6.79
N ARG A 58 2.98 2.93 -7.66
CA ARG A 58 3.26 3.44 -9.01
C ARG A 58 1.97 3.60 -9.81
N ALA A 59 1.89 4.66 -10.61
CA ALA A 59 0.73 5.04 -11.42
C ALA A 59 -0.56 5.30 -10.63
N TRP A 60 -0.47 5.49 -9.31
CA TRP A 60 -1.59 5.89 -8.47
C TRP A 60 -1.68 7.41 -8.36
N SER A 61 -2.90 7.94 -8.42
CA SER A 61 -3.17 9.36 -8.16
C SER A 61 -4.55 9.56 -7.54
N THR A 62 -4.78 10.72 -6.94
CA THR A 62 -6.07 11.13 -6.38
C THR A 62 -6.36 12.58 -6.81
N PRO A 63 -7.62 13.03 -6.93
CA PRO A 63 -7.92 14.42 -7.20
C PRO A 63 -7.33 15.33 -6.11
N ASP A 64 -6.57 16.35 -6.52
CA ASP A 64 -6.18 17.46 -5.66
C ASP A 64 -7.43 18.29 -5.32
N SER A 65 -8.22 17.87 -4.31
CA SER A 65 -9.29 18.73 -3.80
C SER A 65 -9.30 18.79 -2.28
N GLU A 66 -9.20 20.01 -1.77
CA GLU A 66 -9.32 20.33 -0.33
C GLU A 66 -10.65 19.87 0.27
N ILE A 67 -11.69 19.68 -0.55
CA ILE A 67 -13.02 19.20 -0.14
C ILE A 67 -12.92 17.77 0.42
N ASP A 68 -12.02 16.96 -0.13
CA ASP A 68 -11.80 15.57 0.27
C ASP A 68 -11.07 15.45 1.62
N SER A 69 -10.50 16.55 2.14
CA SER A 69 -9.90 16.60 3.48
C SER A 69 -10.94 16.71 4.60
N ARG A 70 -12.15 17.20 4.30
CA ARG A 70 -13.21 17.43 5.31
C ARG A 70 -14.15 16.24 5.52
N ILE A 71 -14.28 15.35 4.53
CA ILE A 71 -15.19 14.19 4.56
C ILE A 71 -14.50 12.94 5.13
N ARG A 72 -13.16 12.90 5.16
CA ARG A 72 -12.40 11.80 5.74
C ARG A 72 -12.52 11.84 7.27
N GLN A 73 -13.61 11.29 7.81
CA GLN A 73 -13.53 10.71 9.15
C GLN A 73 -12.29 9.81 9.17
N PRO A 74 -11.40 9.93 10.16
CA PRO A 74 -10.20 9.12 10.18
C PRO A 74 -10.66 7.68 10.38
N ILE A 75 -10.68 6.91 9.29
CA ILE A 75 -10.64 5.46 9.39
C ILE A 75 -9.33 5.17 10.12
N GLN A 76 -9.44 4.95 11.43
CA GLN A 76 -8.31 4.58 12.26
C GLN A 76 -7.98 3.13 11.94
N LEU A 77 -6.95 2.94 11.13
CA LEU A 77 -6.40 1.62 10.87
C LEU A 77 -5.73 1.12 12.17
N ASP A 78 -6.00 -0.12 12.58
CA ASP A 78 -5.28 -0.74 13.70
C ASP A 78 -3.90 -1.21 13.22
N ARG A 79 -2.90 -0.37 13.43
CA ARG A 79 -1.52 -0.58 12.98
C ARG A 79 -0.55 -0.92 14.10
N ARG A 80 -1.06 -1.21 15.30
CA ARG A 80 -0.23 -1.39 16.51
C ARG A 80 0.82 -2.51 16.42
N ASN A 81 0.60 -3.48 15.53
CA ASN A 81 1.53 -4.59 15.30
C ASN A 81 2.26 -4.49 13.94
N GLN A 82 2.18 -3.34 13.27
CA GLN A 82 2.96 -3.10 12.07
C GLN A 82 4.42 -2.86 12.46
N LEU A 83 5.33 -3.60 11.82
CA LEU A 83 6.77 -3.52 12.07
C LEU A 83 7.45 -2.52 11.14
N SER A 84 7.02 -2.46 9.87
CA SER A 84 7.55 -1.52 8.89
C SER A 84 6.56 -1.27 7.77
N GLU A 85 6.86 -0.25 6.98
CA GLU A 85 6.22 0.04 5.71
C GLU A 85 7.25 0.41 4.66
N LEU A 86 7.08 -0.16 3.47
CA LEU A 86 7.95 0.15 2.34
C LEU A 86 7.11 0.49 1.13
N TRP A 87 7.35 1.65 0.53
CA TRP A 87 6.65 2.11 -0.67
C TRP A 87 7.56 2.08 -1.90
N LEU A 88 7.05 1.47 -2.96
CA LEU A 88 7.56 1.60 -4.32
C LEU A 88 6.69 2.63 -5.05
N GLU A 89 7.24 3.81 -5.30
CA GLU A 89 6.55 4.93 -5.93
C GLU A 89 7.12 5.26 -7.31
N ASP A 90 6.46 6.13 -8.05
CA ASP A 90 7.01 6.72 -9.28
C ASP A 90 7.14 8.25 -9.15
N GLU A 91 7.68 8.89 -10.18
CA GLU A 91 7.88 10.33 -10.23
C GLU A 91 6.56 11.13 -10.18
N ASN A 92 5.43 10.49 -10.54
CA ASN A 92 4.12 11.12 -10.63
C ASN A 92 3.30 10.96 -9.34
N THR A 93 3.78 10.17 -8.39
CA THR A 93 3.07 9.90 -7.15
C THR A 93 3.31 11.05 -6.17
N ASN A 94 2.27 11.80 -5.80
CA ASN A 94 2.33 12.84 -4.75
C ASN A 94 2.39 12.22 -3.33
N ALA A 95 3.42 11.40 -3.09
CA ALA A 95 3.57 10.61 -1.87
C ALA A 95 3.75 11.47 -0.62
N ASP A 96 4.33 12.66 -0.75
CA ASP A 96 4.56 13.59 0.38
C ASP A 96 3.25 14.10 0.99
N HIS A 97 2.24 14.37 0.17
CA HIS A 97 0.92 14.79 0.66
C HIS A 97 0.22 13.66 1.44
N ILE A 98 0.44 12.41 1.03
CA ILE A 98 -0.13 11.20 1.67
C ILE A 98 0.62 10.91 2.98
N ALA A 99 1.95 10.82 2.92
CA ALA A 99 2.78 10.47 4.06
C ALA A 99 2.56 11.43 5.24
N LYS A 100 2.48 12.74 4.98
CA LYS A 100 2.23 13.74 6.03
C LYS A 100 0.83 13.67 6.65
N LYS A 101 -0.16 13.14 5.92
CA LYS A 101 -1.57 13.11 6.35
C LYS A 101 -1.93 11.86 7.15
N TYR A 102 -1.22 10.75 6.91
CA TYR A 102 -1.56 9.44 7.48
C TYR A 102 -0.58 8.91 8.54
N PHE A 103 0.62 9.49 8.68
CA PHE A 103 1.71 8.86 9.45
C PHE A 103 2.24 9.67 10.64
N VAL A 104 1.48 10.65 11.14
CA VAL A 104 2.00 11.63 12.11
C VAL A 104 2.36 11.03 13.49
N ASN A 105 1.98 9.79 13.83
CA ASN A 105 2.26 9.20 15.14
C ASN A 105 2.46 7.66 15.13
N GLU A 106 2.98 7.10 14.04
CA GLU A 106 3.11 5.64 13.94
C GLU A 106 4.46 5.14 14.47
N ALA A 107 4.44 3.99 15.16
CA ALA A 107 5.62 3.41 15.81
C ALA A 107 6.54 2.60 14.86
N PHE A 108 6.22 2.54 13.57
CA PHE A 108 6.95 1.76 12.56
C PHE A 108 7.79 2.65 11.65
N VAL A 109 8.78 2.03 11.00
CA VAL A 109 9.63 2.70 10.01
C VAL A 109 8.94 2.72 8.66
N LEU A 110 8.74 3.92 8.09
CA LEU A 110 8.31 4.12 6.71
C LEU A 110 9.53 4.43 5.84
N GLU A 111 9.76 3.61 4.82
CA GLU A 111 10.75 3.85 3.79
C GLU A 111 10.10 3.93 2.42
N ARG A 112 10.67 4.74 1.54
CA ARG A 112 10.12 5.01 0.21
C ARG A 112 11.24 5.02 -0.81
N THR A 113 10.97 4.50 -1.99
CA THR A 113 11.91 4.50 -3.10
C THR A 113 11.18 4.44 -4.44
N GLN A 114 11.78 5.02 -5.47
CA GLN A 114 11.35 4.89 -6.85
C GLN A 114 12.05 3.75 -7.59
N ASP A 115 13.08 3.16 -6.97
CA ASP A 115 13.89 2.09 -7.56
C ASP A 115 13.42 0.72 -7.05
N ALA A 116 12.98 -0.13 -7.96
CA ALA A 116 12.50 -1.47 -7.65
C ALA A 116 13.61 -2.39 -7.10
N GLY A 117 14.86 -2.21 -7.52
CA GLY A 117 16.01 -2.95 -6.98
C GLY A 117 16.30 -2.57 -5.53
N VAL A 118 16.29 -1.26 -5.22
CA VAL A 118 16.38 -0.75 -3.85
C VAL A 118 15.22 -1.26 -3.00
N PHE A 119 14.00 -1.22 -3.53
CA PHE A 119 12.82 -1.74 -2.84
C PHE A 119 12.99 -3.23 -2.48
N LEU A 120 13.44 -4.05 -3.43
CA LEU A 120 13.66 -5.48 -3.18
C LEU A 120 14.82 -5.73 -2.20
N GLY A 121 15.88 -4.92 -2.24
CA GLY A 121 16.96 -4.97 -1.25
C GLY A 121 16.44 -4.72 0.16
N LEU A 122 15.71 -3.62 0.33
CA LEU A 122 15.08 -3.24 1.60
C LEU A 122 14.04 -4.27 2.08
N ALA A 123 13.27 -4.88 1.18
CA ALA A 123 12.34 -5.96 1.54
C ALA A 123 13.10 -7.20 2.06
N SER A 124 14.25 -7.53 1.45
CA SER A 124 15.05 -8.71 1.81
C SER A 124 15.64 -8.66 3.22
N GLU A 125 15.84 -7.46 3.77
CA GLU A 125 16.31 -7.26 5.14
C GLU A 125 15.21 -7.49 6.19
N ARG A 126 13.94 -7.51 5.77
CA ARG A 126 12.77 -7.54 6.67
C ARG A 126 12.00 -8.84 6.63
N VAL A 127 11.97 -9.51 5.49
CA VAL A 127 11.13 -10.69 5.27
C VAL A 127 11.99 -11.93 5.08
N GLU A 128 11.44 -13.09 5.41
CA GLU A 128 12.18 -14.35 5.26
C GLU A 128 12.53 -14.65 3.79
N PRO A 129 13.64 -15.37 3.51
CA PRO A 129 14.02 -15.74 2.15
C PRO A 129 12.91 -16.50 1.39
N SER A 130 12.11 -17.31 2.08
CA SER A 130 10.94 -18.03 1.55
C SER A 130 9.86 -17.07 1.04
N THR A 131 9.71 -15.92 1.69
CA THR A 131 8.76 -14.85 1.36
C THR A 131 9.29 -13.96 0.23
N MET A 132 10.60 -13.75 0.18
CA MET A 132 11.23 -12.89 -0.84
C MET A 132 10.99 -13.34 -2.27
N ALA A 133 10.92 -14.65 -2.53
CA ALA A 133 10.60 -15.16 -3.85
C ALA A 133 9.21 -14.69 -4.32
N TYR A 134 8.23 -14.69 -3.41
CA TYR A 134 6.89 -14.20 -3.68
C TYR A 134 6.87 -12.68 -3.88
N VAL A 135 7.51 -11.93 -2.99
CA VAL A 135 7.60 -10.45 -3.08
C VAL A 135 8.22 -10.03 -4.42
N LYS A 136 9.29 -10.70 -4.85
CA LYS A 136 9.91 -10.41 -6.15
C LYS A 136 8.98 -10.68 -7.32
N SER A 137 8.26 -11.80 -7.30
CA SER A 137 7.24 -12.11 -8.32
C SER A 137 6.13 -11.07 -8.33
N TRP A 138 5.67 -10.65 -7.16
CA TRP A 138 4.63 -9.63 -6.97
C TRP A 138 5.07 -8.27 -7.57
N VAL A 139 6.26 -7.76 -7.24
CA VAL A 139 6.77 -6.49 -7.80
C VAL A 139 6.85 -6.52 -9.33
N HIS A 140 7.28 -7.65 -9.90
CA HIS A 140 7.37 -7.81 -11.35
C HIS A 140 5.99 -7.91 -12.02
N ALA A 141 5.05 -8.66 -11.43
CA ALA A 141 3.69 -8.78 -11.93
C ALA A 141 2.90 -7.47 -11.79
N ALA A 142 3.22 -6.67 -10.78
CA ALA A 142 2.59 -5.39 -10.51
C ALA A 142 3.03 -4.28 -11.49
N THR A 143 4.06 -4.48 -12.32
CA THR A 143 4.55 -3.46 -13.27
C THR A 143 3.38 -2.88 -14.09
N PRO A 144 3.18 -1.55 -14.10
CA PRO A 144 2.00 -0.89 -14.70
C PRO A 144 1.62 -1.35 -16.11
#